data_AF-A0A6N8HW59-F1
#
_entry.id   AF-A0A6N8HW59-F1
#
_cell.length_a   1.000
_cell.length_b   1.000
_cell.length_c   1.000
_cell.angle_alpha   90.00
_cell.angle_beta   90.00
_cell.angle_gamma   90.00
#
_symmetry.space_group_name_H-M   'P 1'
#
loop_
_entity.id
_entity.type
_entity.pdbx_description
1 polymer ?
#
loop_
_entity_poly.entity_id
_entity_poly.type
_entity_poly.pdbx_seq_one_letter_code
_entity_poly.pdbx_strand_id
1 'polypeptide(L)'
;MAEKQDYVYAVARIRSRELSLFSQQTLEQLMACKTYEDCLRVLSDKGWDVSSGSAEEILAAEREKTWSLMRELVGDLSVFDVFLYANDYHNLKAAVKEVCMDAKTPKIYFENGTLNPELILKAIKDQDFTLLPERMRGAAEEACKALLQNHDGQLCDVIIDRAALEAVLEAGRVSDNEVLRQYAELTVASADIRIAVRSVRTGKTHEFLERALAPCSTLDVKKLARAAASGLDAALEYLALTPYAGAVSAVRESVSAFERWCDNLLMEQIRPQKHNPFTIAPVAAYLLARENEIKTVRIILSGKLNRLSDESVRERLRETYV
;
A
#
# COMPACT_ATOMS: atom_id res chain seq x y z
N MET A 1 16.97 7.74 -26.76
CA MET A 1 16.77 9.21 -26.90
C MET A 1 15.29 9.58 -26.83
N ALA A 2 14.39 8.81 -27.45
CA ALA A 2 12.94 8.99 -27.33
C ALA A 2 12.43 8.90 -25.86
N GLU A 3 12.76 7.83 -25.13
CA GLU A 3 12.32 7.65 -23.72
C GLU A 3 12.72 8.81 -22.78
N LYS A 4 13.93 9.37 -22.95
CA LYS A 4 14.38 10.52 -22.14
C LYS A 4 13.60 11.79 -22.47
N GLN A 5 13.17 11.96 -23.71
CA GLN A 5 12.38 13.12 -24.15
C GLN A 5 10.93 13.02 -23.67
N ASP A 6 10.39 11.79 -23.62
CA ASP A 6 9.08 11.48 -23.05
C ASP A 6 9.02 11.75 -21.55
N TYR A 7 10.07 11.42 -20.79
CA TYR A 7 10.13 11.71 -19.35
C TYR A 7 10.22 13.20 -19.03
N VAL A 8 10.93 14.01 -19.82
CA VAL A 8 10.97 15.46 -19.59
C VAL A 8 9.58 16.08 -19.75
N TYR A 9 8.82 15.65 -20.76
CA TYR A 9 7.44 16.10 -20.96
C TYR A 9 6.53 15.63 -19.80
N ALA A 10 6.62 14.35 -19.42
CA ALA A 10 5.86 13.80 -18.30
C ALA A 10 6.14 14.55 -17.00
N VAL A 11 7.42 14.80 -16.68
CA VAL A 11 7.82 15.54 -15.48
C VAL A 11 7.29 16.98 -15.52
N ALA A 12 7.39 17.68 -16.65
CA ALA A 12 6.85 19.04 -16.77
C ALA A 12 5.33 19.08 -16.50
N ARG A 13 4.58 18.09 -17.00
CA ARG A 13 3.15 17.94 -16.72
C ARG A 13 2.89 17.64 -15.25
N ILE A 14 3.67 16.76 -14.63
CA ILE A 14 3.55 16.46 -13.20
C ILE A 14 3.85 17.69 -12.34
N ARG A 15 4.86 18.51 -12.66
CA ARG A 15 5.15 19.74 -11.90
C ARG A 15 3.95 20.68 -11.83
N SER A 16 3.21 20.82 -12.92
CA SER A 16 1.97 21.60 -12.92
C SER A 16 0.87 20.97 -12.06
N ARG A 17 0.83 19.63 -11.96
CA ARG A 17 -0.15 18.88 -11.16
C ARG A 17 0.23 18.80 -9.67
N GLU A 18 1.50 18.93 -9.33
CA GLU A 18 1.94 19.04 -7.93
C GLU A 18 1.34 20.27 -7.25
N LEU A 19 1.06 21.34 -7.99
CA LEU A 19 0.42 22.55 -7.47
C LEU A 19 -1.03 22.33 -6.96
N SER A 20 -1.69 21.26 -7.40
CA SER A 20 -3.04 20.89 -6.94
C SER A 20 -3.02 19.89 -5.78
N LEU A 21 -1.86 19.41 -5.36
CA LEU A 21 -1.75 18.56 -4.17
C LEU A 21 -2.09 19.36 -2.91
N PHE A 22 -2.63 18.67 -1.91
CA PHE A 22 -3.05 19.30 -0.67
C PHE A 22 -1.83 19.61 0.19
N SER A 23 -1.71 20.89 0.54
CA SER A 23 -0.81 21.36 1.58
C SER A 23 -1.35 21.02 2.97
N GLN A 24 -0.48 21.12 3.96
CA GLN A 24 -0.86 21.05 5.37
C GLN A 24 -2.03 21.99 5.71
N GLN A 25 -2.01 23.22 5.18
CA GLN A 25 -3.09 24.19 5.35
C GLN A 25 -4.44 23.69 4.78
N THR A 26 -4.41 22.99 3.65
CA THR A 26 -5.64 22.43 3.05
C THR A 26 -6.19 21.31 3.94
N LEU A 27 -5.34 20.48 4.52
CA LEU A 27 -5.77 19.46 5.48
C LEU A 27 -6.34 20.08 6.75
N GLU A 28 -5.73 21.16 7.26
CA GLU A 28 -6.26 21.91 8.41
C GLU A 28 -7.61 22.54 8.12
N GLN A 29 -7.81 23.07 6.91
CA GLN A 29 -9.12 23.57 6.47
C GLN A 29 -10.18 22.47 6.46
N LEU A 30 -9.86 21.29 5.91
CA LEU A 30 -10.76 20.13 5.92
C LEU A 30 -11.07 19.64 7.33
N MET A 31 -10.09 19.67 8.23
CA MET A 31 -10.25 19.33 9.63
C MET A 31 -11.18 20.31 10.36
N ALA A 32 -11.10 21.61 10.04
CA ALA A 32 -11.92 22.65 10.65
C ALA A 32 -13.39 22.63 10.18
N CYS A 33 -13.72 21.88 9.13
CA CYS A 33 -15.10 21.67 8.70
C CYS A 33 -15.95 21.05 9.80
N LYS A 34 -17.17 21.56 9.99
CA LYS A 34 -18.08 21.07 11.02
C LYS A 34 -18.86 19.83 10.57
N THR A 35 -19.20 19.76 9.29
CA THR A 35 -19.96 18.64 8.73
C THR A 35 -19.23 17.98 7.56
N TYR A 36 -19.71 16.79 7.21
CA TYR A 36 -19.25 16.05 6.05
C TYR A 36 -19.47 16.83 4.75
N GLU A 37 -20.62 17.52 4.62
CA GLU A 37 -20.97 18.34 3.48
C GLU A 37 -20.07 19.56 3.33
N ASP A 38 -19.64 20.17 4.45
CA ASP A 38 -18.65 21.24 4.43
C ASP A 38 -17.31 20.73 3.86
N CYS A 39 -16.87 19.52 4.24
CA CYS A 39 -15.69 18.91 3.64
C CYS A 39 -15.86 18.70 2.13
N LEU A 40 -17.02 18.20 1.68
CA LEU A 40 -17.28 18.00 0.25
C LEU A 40 -17.20 19.31 -0.54
N ARG A 41 -17.67 20.44 0.02
CA ARG A 41 -17.51 21.76 -0.63
C ARG A 41 -16.04 22.15 -0.78
N VAL A 42 -15.24 21.98 0.28
CA VAL A 42 -13.80 22.27 0.22
C VAL A 42 -13.09 21.36 -0.79
N LEU A 43 -13.45 20.07 -0.86
CA LEU A 43 -12.91 19.14 -1.85
C LEU A 43 -13.29 19.55 -3.28
N SER A 44 -14.55 19.94 -3.50
CA SER A 44 -15.04 20.47 -4.78
C SER A 44 -14.25 21.70 -5.23
N ASP A 45 -14.01 22.65 -4.32
CA ASP A 45 -13.21 23.86 -4.58
C ASP A 45 -11.75 23.52 -4.95
N LYS A 46 -11.25 22.37 -4.48
CA LYS A 46 -9.93 21.83 -4.83
C LYS A 46 -9.95 20.95 -6.09
N GLY A 47 -11.09 20.86 -6.78
CA GLY A 47 -11.23 20.16 -8.06
C GLY A 47 -11.41 18.65 -7.93
N TRP A 48 -11.87 18.17 -6.78
CA TRP A 48 -12.30 16.77 -6.61
C TRP A 48 -13.73 16.59 -7.08
N ASP A 49 -14.03 15.48 -7.75
CA ASP A 49 -15.41 15.14 -8.11
C ASP A 49 -16.15 14.61 -6.88
N VAL A 50 -17.05 15.43 -6.35
CA VAL A 50 -17.91 15.11 -5.19
C VAL A 50 -19.37 14.85 -5.55
N SER A 51 -19.68 14.76 -6.85
CA SER A 51 -21.06 14.70 -7.36
C SER A 51 -21.87 13.53 -6.79
N SER A 52 -21.22 12.42 -6.48
CA SER A 52 -21.88 11.23 -5.95
C SER A 52 -22.21 11.35 -4.44
N GLY A 53 -21.52 12.23 -3.71
CA GLY A 53 -21.66 12.40 -2.26
C GLY A 53 -21.16 11.21 -1.42
N SER A 54 -20.73 10.11 -2.03
CA SER A 54 -20.20 8.93 -1.34
C SER A 54 -18.67 9.02 -1.21
N ALA A 55 -18.16 8.97 0.02
CA ALA A 55 -16.71 8.99 0.24
C ALA A 55 -15.98 7.89 -0.55
N GLU A 56 -16.56 6.70 -0.66
CA GLU A 56 -15.92 5.59 -1.39
C GLU A 56 -15.78 5.89 -2.88
N GLU A 57 -16.85 6.37 -3.51
CA GLU A 57 -16.89 6.68 -4.94
C GLU A 57 -16.02 7.89 -5.28
N ILE A 58 -16.03 8.93 -4.43
CA ILE A 58 -15.15 10.12 -4.57
C ILE A 58 -13.67 9.70 -4.55
N LEU A 59 -13.29 8.86 -3.59
CA LEU A 59 -11.91 8.37 -3.47
C LEU A 59 -11.54 7.44 -4.63
N ALA A 60 -12.48 6.67 -5.16
CA ALA A 60 -12.26 5.82 -6.34
C ALA A 60 -12.08 6.68 -7.61
N ALA A 61 -12.91 7.71 -7.80
CA ALA A 61 -12.81 8.65 -8.91
C ALA A 61 -11.46 9.39 -8.93
N GLU A 62 -10.97 9.83 -7.77
CA GLU A 62 -9.66 10.50 -7.69
C GLU A 62 -8.47 9.56 -7.93
N ARG A 63 -8.59 8.26 -7.58
CA ARG A 63 -7.60 7.26 -7.99
C ARG A 63 -7.61 7.07 -9.50
N GLU A 64 -8.80 6.91 -10.08
CA GLU A 64 -8.94 6.69 -11.52
C GLU A 64 -8.43 7.87 -12.33
N LYS A 65 -8.73 9.10 -11.89
CA LYS A 65 -8.16 10.34 -12.46
C LYS A 65 -6.64 10.36 -12.40
N THR A 66 -6.05 9.88 -11.29
CA THR A 66 -4.60 9.78 -11.14
C THR A 66 -4.01 8.76 -12.11
N TRP A 67 -4.61 7.57 -12.23
CA TRP A 67 -4.15 6.53 -13.17
C TRP A 67 -4.39 6.88 -14.64
N SER A 68 -5.46 7.61 -14.95
CA SER A 68 -5.70 8.17 -16.28
C SER A 68 -4.59 9.15 -16.68
N LEU A 69 -4.17 10.01 -15.75
CA LEU A 69 -3.02 10.87 -15.97
C LEU A 69 -1.74 10.05 -16.22
N MET A 70 -1.50 8.95 -15.49
CA MET A 70 -0.34 8.10 -15.75
C MET A 70 -0.37 7.51 -17.17
N ARG A 71 -1.55 7.05 -17.64
CA ARG A 71 -1.75 6.54 -19.02
C ARG A 71 -1.49 7.59 -20.09
N GLU A 72 -1.79 8.85 -19.81
CA GLU A 72 -1.51 9.95 -20.73
C GLU A 72 -0.01 10.30 -20.79
N LEU A 73 0.70 10.15 -19.67
CA LEU A 73 2.08 10.65 -19.52
C LEU A 73 3.15 9.60 -19.80
N VAL A 74 2.84 8.31 -19.65
CA VAL A 74 3.82 7.22 -19.72
C VAL A 74 3.36 6.19 -20.74
N GLY A 75 4.23 5.90 -21.71
CA GLY A 75 3.93 4.95 -22.80
C GLY A 75 3.80 3.50 -22.33
N ASP A 76 4.59 3.10 -21.34
CA ASP A 76 4.52 1.79 -20.70
C ASP A 76 4.20 1.95 -19.21
N LEU A 77 2.97 1.62 -18.83
CA LEU A 77 2.51 1.69 -17.44
C LEU A 77 3.12 0.60 -16.55
N SER A 78 3.68 -0.47 -17.11
CA SER A 78 4.19 -1.60 -16.31
C SER A 78 5.30 -1.19 -15.34
N VAL A 79 5.94 -0.04 -15.60
CA VAL A 79 6.88 0.61 -14.67
C VAL A 79 6.26 0.95 -13.31
N PHE A 80 4.92 1.01 -13.21
CA PHE A 80 4.16 1.29 -11.98
C PHE A 80 3.41 0.07 -11.42
N ASP A 81 3.55 -1.10 -12.03
CA ASP A 81 2.88 -2.34 -11.60
C ASP A 81 3.17 -2.71 -10.13
N VAL A 82 4.35 -2.33 -9.64
CA VAL A 82 4.75 -2.53 -8.22
C VAL A 82 3.74 -1.95 -7.23
N PHE A 83 3.02 -0.88 -7.58
CA PHE A 83 1.99 -0.28 -6.73
C PHE A 83 0.67 -1.04 -6.74
N LEU A 84 0.47 -1.94 -7.72
CA LEU A 84 -0.78 -2.66 -7.96
C LEU A 84 -0.73 -4.12 -7.51
N TYR A 85 0.46 -4.69 -7.29
CA TYR A 85 0.60 -6.09 -6.91
C TYR A 85 -0.16 -6.46 -5.62
N ALA A 86 -0.24 -5.57 -4.64
CA ALA A 86 -1.04 -5.83 -3.45
C ALA A 86 -2.53 -6.13 -3.79
N ASN A 87 -3.07 -5.49 -4.83
CA ASN A 87 -4.44 -5.74 -5.29
C ASN A 87 -4.56 -7.10 -5.98
N ASP A 88 -3.58 -7.48 -6.80
CA ASP A 88 -3.58 -8.78 -7.48
C ASP A 88 -3.54 -9.94 -6.47
N TYR A 89 -2.71 -9.84 -5.42
CA TYR A 89 -2.63 -10.87 -4.39
C TYR A 89 -3.82 -10.83 -3.41
N HIS A 90 -4.45 -9.67 -3.20
CA HIS A 90 -5.75 -9.60 -2.53
C HIS A 90 -6.82 -10.36 -3.34
N ASN A 91 -6.87 -10.16 -4.66
CA ASN A 91 -7.78 -10.87 -5.56
C ASN A 91 -7.50 -12.38 -5.58
N LEU A 92 -6.22 -12.78 -5.57
CA LEU A 92 -5.83 -14.18 -5.42
C LEU A 92 -6.38 -14.78 -4.13
N LYS A 93 -6.19 -14.10 -3.00
CA LYS A 93 -6.72 -14.54 -1.69
C LYS A 93 -8.23 -14.67 -1.69
N ALA A 94 -8.93 -13.69 -2.28
CA ALA A 94 -10.37 -13.72 -2.41
C ALA A 94 -10.83 -14.91 -3.27
N ALA A 95 -10.19 -15.15 -4.42
CA ALA A 95 -10.49 -16.27 -5.32
C ALA A 95 -10.25 -17.62 -4.63
N VAL A 96 -9.12 -17.81 -3.95
CA VAL A 96 -8.81 -19.03 -3.19
C VAL A 96 -9.89 -19.28 -2.13
N LYS A 97 -10.25 -18.27 -1.33
CA LYS A 97 -11.30 -18.42 -0.31
C LYS A 97 -12.68 -18.68 -0.91
N GLU A 98 -13.06 -17.98 -1.98
CA GLU A 98 -14.34 -18.18 -2.66
C GLU A 98 -14.48 -19.61 -3.17
N VAL A 99 -13.46 -20.14 -3.85
CA VAL A 99 -13.50 -21.48 -4.44
C VAL A 99 -13.42 -22.57 -3.37
N CYS A 100 -12.55 -22.41 -2.37
CA CYS A 100 -12.29 -23.46 -1.39
C CYS A 100 -13.33 -23.51 -0.27
N MET A 101 -14.02 -22.39 0.02
CA MET A 101 -15.01 -22.29 1.10
C MET A 101 -16.45 -22.18 0.56
N ASP A 102 -16.64 -22.18 -0.76
CA ASP A 102 -17.93 -21.94 -1.44
C ASP A 102 -18.65 -20.67 -0.92
N ALA A 103 -17.86 -19.63 -0.63
CA ALA A 103 -18.33 -18.42 0.03
C ALA A 103 -18.14 -17.19 -0.87
N LYS A 104 -19.21 -16.77 -1.55
CA LYS A 104 -19.20 -15.57 -2.39
C LYS A 104 -19.40 -14.32 -1.55
N THR A 105 -18.43 -13.43 -1.61
CA THR A 105 -18.52 -12.09 -1.00
C THR A 105 -18.71 -11.06 -2.12
N PRO A 106 -19.86 -10.36 -2.19
CA PRO A 106 -20.08 -9.33 -3.18
C PRO A 106 -19.00 -8.24 -3.12
N LYS A 107 -18.52 -7.78 -4.29
CA LYS A 107 -17.54 -6.67 -4.41
C LYS A 107 -16.22 -6.88 -3.65
N ILE A 108 -15.78 -8.13 -3.48
CA ILE A 108 -14.50 -8.44 -2.79
C ILE A 108 -13.28 -8.20 -3.68
N TYR A 109 -13.45 -8.31 -5.01
CA TYR A 109 -12.36 -8.14 -5.97
C TYR A 109 -12.10 -6.66 -6.27
N PHE A 110 -10.82 -6.32 -6.38
CA PHE A 110 -10.36 -5.03 -6.84
C PHE A 110 -10.11 -5.05 -8.35
N GLU A 111 -10.72 -4.11 -9.07
CA GLU A 111 -10.55 -3.99 -10.52
C GLU A 111 -9.21 -3.35 -10.91
N ASN A 112 -8.59 -2.59 -10.00
CA ASN A 112 -7.35 -1.86 -10.24
C ASN A 112 -6.12 -2.73 -9.93
N GLY A 113 -5.96 -3.84 -10.64
CA GLY A 113 -4.80 -4.72 -10.57
C GLY A 113 -4.00 -4.74 -11.88
N THR A 114 -2.93 -5.53 -11.93
CA THR A 114 -2.24 -5.87 -13.19
C THR A 114 -2.91 -7.04 -13.91
N LEU A 115 -3.78 -7.77 -13.20
CA LEU A 115 -4.49 -8.93 -13.70
C LEU A 115 -6.01 -8.72 -13.62
N ASN A 116 -6.73 -9.23 -14.63
CA ASN A 116 -8.19 -9.32 -14.56
C ASN A 116 -8.59 -10.28 -13.41
N PRO A 117 -9.42 -9.85 -12.43
CA PRO A 117 -9.87 -10.72 -11.34
C PRO A 117 -10.58 -12.00 -11.81
N GLU A 118 -11.29 -11.95 -12.94
CA GLU A 118 -11.96 -13.12 -13.53
C GLU A 118 -10.95 -14.17 -14.01
N LEU A 119 -9.79 -13.74 -14.52
CA LEU A 119 -8.71 -14.65 -14.92
C LEU A 119 -8.12 -15.35 -13.69
N ILE A 120 -7.91 -14.61 -12.59
CA ILE A 120 -7.44 -15.17 -11.32
C ILE A 120 -8.45 -16.21 -10.82
N LEU A 121 -9.74 -15.84 -10.76
CA LEU A 121 -10.80 -16.74 -10.31
C LEU A 121 -10.89 -18.01 -11.17
N LYS A 122 -10.75 -17.88 -12.49
CA LYS A 122 -10.71 -19.01 -13.42
C LYS A 122 -9.53 -19.93 -13.13
N ALA A 123 -8.33 -19.37 -12.98
CA ALA A 123 -7.13 -20.16 -12.68
C ALA A 123 -7.29 -21.00 -11.40
N ILE A 124 -7.91 -20.44 -10.36
CA ILE A 124 -8.19 -21.15 -9.11
C ILE A 124 -9.28 -22.22 -9.28
N LYS A 125 -10.38 -21.91 -9.98
CA LYS A 125 -11.48 -22.86 -10.22
C LYS A 125 -11.05 -24.07 -11.03
N ASP A 126 -10.31 -23.83 -12.10
CA ASP A 126 -9.87 -24.85 -13.04
C ASP A 126 -8.61 -25.59 -12.53
N GLN A 127 -8.02 -25.13 -11.41
CA GLN A 127 -6.70 -25.54 -10.91
C GLN A 127 -5.59 -25.45 -11.99
N ASP A 128 -5.77 -24.54 -12.95
CA ASP A 128 -4.79 -24.24 -13.98
C ASP A 128 -4.01 -22.97 -13.60
N PHE A 129 -3.02 -23.14 -12.73
CA PHE A 129 -2.16 -22.04 -12.28
C PHE A 129 -1.26 -21.50 -13.40
N THR A 130 -1.16 -22.15 -14.55
CA THR A 130 -0.35 -21.64 -15.68
C THR A 130 -0.91 -20.35 -16.27
N LEU A 131 -2.22 -20.12 -16.08
CA LEU A 131 -2.92 -18.87 -16.43
C LEU A 131 -2.44 -17.66 -15.61
N LEU A 132 -1.80 -17.88 -14.46
CA LEU A 132 -1.25 -16.82 -13.61
C LEU A 132 0.21 -16.50 -14.01
N PRO A 133 0.70 -15.28 -13.72
CA PRO A 133 2.12 -14.96 -13.85
C PRO A 133 2.99 -15.88 -12.98
N GLU A 134 4.22 -16.16 -13.42
CA GLU A 134 5.15 -17.08 -12.75
C GLU A 134 5.31 -16.79 -11.25
N ARG A 135 5.47 -15.52 -10.88
CA ARG A 135 5.57 -15.04 -9.49
C ARG A 135 4.41 -15.43 -8.57
N MET A 136 3.26 -15.79 -9.14
CA MET A 136 2.01 -16.06 -8.41
C MET A 136 1.68 -17.54 -8.34
N ARG A 137 2.16 -18.36 -9.28
CA ARG A 137 1.73 -19.76 -9.45
C ARG A 137 1.95 -20.62 -8.21
N GLY A 138 3.17 -20.59 -7.68
CA GLY A 138 3.54 -21.41 -6.52
C GLY A 138 2.72 -21.07 -5.27
N ALA A 139 2.54 -19.77 -5.00
CA ALA A 139 1.74 -19.31 -3.87
C ALA A 139 0.25 -19.66 -4.02
N ALA A 140 -0.29 -19.57 -5.24
CA ALA A 140 -1.66 -19.97 -5.55
C ALA A 140 -1.88 -21.47 -5.27
N GLU A 141 -0.98 -22.32 -5.79
CA GLU A 141 -1.05 -23.77 -5.59
C GLU A 141 -0.91 -24.16 -4.11
N GLU A 142 0.09 -23.61 -3.41
CA GLU A 142 0.31 -23.91 -2.00
C GLU A 142 -0.85 -23.43 -1.12
N ALA A 143 -1.41 -22.25 -1.40
CA ALA A 143 -2.54 -21.71 -0.65
C ALA A 143 -3.83 -22.51 -0.88
N CYS A 144 -4.13 -22.90 -2.12
CA CYS A 144 -5.22 -23.82 -2.43
C CYS A 144 -5.07 -25.13 -1.67
N LYS A 145 -3.85 -25.71 -1.66
CA LYS A 145 -3.56 -26.94 -0.91
C LYS A 145 -3.78 -26.76 0.59
N ALA A 146 -3.27 -25.69 1.17
CA ALA A 146 -3.42 -25.38 2.59
C ALA A 146 -4.89 -25.26 3.00
N LEU A 147 -5.72 -24.61 2.18
CA LEU A 147 -7.12 -24.40 2.51
C LEU A 147 -8.02 -25.61 2.19
N LEU A 148 -7.86 -26.24 1.03
CA LEU A 148 -8.69 -27.39 0.61
C LEU A 148 -8.37 -28.67 1.39
N GLN A 149 -7.08 -28.95 1.63
CA GLN A 149 -6.67 -30.23 2.20
C GLN A 149 -6.52 -30.15 3.72
N ASN A 150 -5.97 -29.05 4.23
CA ASN A 150 -5.66 -28.92 5.66
C ASN A 150 -6.66 -28.06 6.41
N HIS A 151 -7.61 -27.41 5.72
CA HIS A 151 -8.54 -26.43 6.28
C HIS A 151 -7.84 -25.30 7.06
N ASP A 152 -6.59 -24.99 6.69
CA ASP A 152 -5.77 -23.99 7.38
C ASP A 152 -5.88 -22.64 6.68
N GLY A 153 -6.94 -21.90 7.02
CA GLY A 153 -7.18 -20.56 6.51
C GLY A 153 -6.11 -19.54 6.93
N GLN A 154 -5.49 -19.72 8.10
CA GLN A 154 -4.41 -18.85 8.54
C GLN A 154 -3.17 -19.06 7.67
N LEU A 155 -2.82 -20.32 7.39
CA LEU A 155 -1.69 -20.61 6.54
C LEU A 155 -1.92 -20.14 5.10
N CYS A 156 -3.13 -20.34 4.57
CA CYS A 156 -3.52 -19.79 3.26
C CYS A 156 -3.24 -18.28 3.18
N ASP A 157 -3.64 -17.52 4.21
CA ASP A 157 -3.40 -16.08 4.25
C ASP A 157 -1.90 -15.76 4.30
N VAL A 158 -1.14 -16.45 5.13
CA VAL A 158 0.32 -16.25 5.28
C VAL A 158 1.07 -16.48 3.97
N ILE A 159 0.76 -17.56 3.24
CA ILE A 159 1.40 -17.89 1.96
C ILE A 159 1.19 -16.76 0.95
N ILE A 160 -0.06 -16.32 0.79
CA ILE A 160 -0.41 -15.30 -0.20
C ILE A 160 0.13 -13.93 0.20
N ASP A 161 0.05 -13.56 1.48
CA ASP A 161 0.56 -12.28 1.99
C ASP A 161 2.07 -12.17 1.83
N ARG A 162 2.82 -13.22 2.15
CA ARG A 162 4.26 -13.24 1.94
C ARG A 162 4.61 -13.14 0.45
N ALA A 163 3.93 -13.90 -0.41
CA ALA A 163 4.17 -13.85 -1.85
C ALA A 163 3.87 -12.47 -2.44
N ALA A 164 2.90 -11.73 -1.90
CA ALA A 164 2.63 -10.35 -2.27
C ALA A 164 3.81 -9.43 -1.96
N LEU A 165 4.40 -9.57 -0.76
CA LEU A 165 5.57 -8.79 -0.33
C LEU A 165 6.81 -9.14 -1.18
N GLU A 166 7.05 -10.42 -1.43
CA GLU A 166 8.16 -10.87 -2.28
C GLU A 166 8.02 -10.36 -3.72
N ALA A 167 6.80 -10.33 -4.28
CA ALA A 167 6.54 -9.77 -5.60
C ALA A 167 6.78 -8.26 -5.67
N VAL A 168 6.37 -7.51 -4.65
CA VAL A 168 6.65 -6.06 -4.55
C VAL A 168 8.15 -5.83 -4.47
N LEU A 169 8.86 -6.59 -3.64
CA LEU A 169 10.31 -6.47 -3.48
C LEU A 169 11.06 -6.75 -4.78
N GLU A 170 10.67 -7.81 -5.49
CA GLU A 170 11.31 -8.21 -6.74
C GLU A 170 11.12 -7.14 -7.83
N ALA A 171 9.90 -6.58 -7.96
CA ALA A 171 9.69 -5.46 -8.89
C ALA A 171 10.53 -4.23 -8.54
N GLY A 172 10.70 -3.92 -7.24
CA GLY A 172 11.61 -2.86 -6.81
C GLY A 172 13.08 -3.14 -7.14
N ARG A 173 13.54 -4.39 -7.01
CA ARG A 173 14.92 -4.81 -7.29
C ARG A 173 15.28 -4.77 -8.77
N VAL A 174 14.36 -5.20 -9.64
CA VAL A 174 14.55 -5.19 -11.09
C VAL A 174 14.40 -3.76 -11.66
N SER A 175 13.78 -2.85 -10.92
CA SER A 175 13.62 -1.47 -11.36
C SER A 175 14.94 -0.68 -11.31
N ASP A 176 15.26 0.02 -12.40
CA ASP A 176 16.33 1.02 -12.44
C ASP A 176 15.95 2.34 -11.74
N ASN A 177 14.72 2.45 -11.22
CA ASN A 177 14.25 3.63 -10.52
C ASN A 177 14.43 3.50 -9.00
N GLU A 178 15.26 4.39 -8.45
CA GLU A 178 15.54 4.46 -7.02
C GLU A 178 14.29 4.64 -6.14
N VAL A 179 13.28 5.41 -6.59
CA VAL A 179 12.02 5.59 -5.84
C VAL A 179 11.24 4.28 -5.75
N LEU A 180 11.20 3.50 -6.84
CA LEU A 180 10.48 2.22 -6.85
C LEU A 180 11.19 1.19 -5.98
N ARG A 181 12.53 1.19 -5.99
CA ARG A 181 13.36 0.36 -5.12
C ARG A 181 13.15 0.71 -3.65
N GLN A 182 13.20 2.00 -3.30
CA GLN A 182 12.97 2.48 -1.93
C GLN A 182 11.53 2.19 -1.47
N TYR A 183 10.54 2.44 -2.33
CA TYR A 183 9.15 2.12 -2.04
C TYR A 183 8.96 0.63 -1.73
N ALA A 184 9.49 -0.25 -2.57
CA ALA A 184 9.34 -1.69 -2.40
C ALA A 184 10.01 -2.18 -1.11
N GLU A 185 11.24 -1.74 -0.86
CA GLU A 185 12.00 -2.07 0.34
C GLU A 185 11.29 -1.59 1.61
N LEU A 186 10.83 -0.33 1.65
CA LEU A 186 10.09 0.22 2.78
C LEU A 186 8.75 -0.50 2.98
N THR A 187 8.02 -0.79 1.90
CA THR A 187 6.72 -1.48 1.97
C THR A 187 6.86 -2.85 2.64
N VAL A 188 7.89 -3.61 2.24
CA VAL A 188 8.15 -4.95 2.77
C VAL A 188 8.61 -4.87 4.22
N ALA A 189 9.58 -3.99 4.52
CA ALA A 189 10.07 -3.82 5.88
C ALA A 189 8.97 -3.36 6.84
N SER A 190 8.13 -2.39 6.45
CA SER A 190 6.99 -1.95 7.24
C SER A 190 5.97 -3.07 7.47
N ALA A 191 5.72 -3.92 6.47
CA ALA A 191 4.84 -5.07 6.61
C ALA A 191 5.42 -6.10 7.57
N ASP A 192 6.71 -6.43 7.46
CA ASP A 192 7.40 -7.36 8.36
C ASP A 192 7.37 -6.88 9.81
N ILE A 193 7.68 -5.61 10.06
CA ILE A 193 7.61 -5.01 11.40
C ILE A 193 6.19 -5.13 11.95
N ARG A 194 5.17 -4.83 11.14
CA ARG A 194 3.76 -4.95 11.54
C ARG A 194 3.38 -6.40 11.86
N ILE A 195 3.80 -7.36 11.04
CA ILE A 195 3.57 -8.79 11.26
C ILE A 195 4.24 -9.23 12.56
N ALA A 196 5.48 -8.83 12.81
CA ALA A 196 6.24 -9.14 14.01
C ALA A 196 5.56 -8.59 15.28
N VAL A 197 5.24 -7.29 15.29
CA VAL A 197 4.57 -6.63 16.41
C VAL A 197 3.19 -7.23 16.68
N ARG A 198 2.40 -7.50 15.63
CA ARG A 198 1.09 -8.15 15.77
C ARG A 198 1.24 -9.57 16.32
N SER A 199 2.22 -10.32 15.84
CA SER A 199 2.49 -11.70 16.25
C SER A 199 2.78 -11.80 17.74
N VAL A 200 3.53 -10.86 18.32
CA VAL A 200 3.74 -10.75 19.77
C VAL A 200 2.40 -10.67 20.51
N ARG A 201 1.51 -9.75 20.08
CA ARG A 201 0.21 -9.51 20.73
C ARG A 201 -0.74 -10.71 20.60
N THR A 202 -0.62 -11.46 19.51
CA THR A 202 -1.45 -12.64 19.23
C THR A 202 -0.80 -13.96 19.65
N GLY A 203 0.35 -13.93 20.34
CA GLY A 203 1.04 -15.12 20.83
C GLY A 203 1.49 -16.09 19.72
N LYS A 204 1.87 -15.60 18.55
CA LYS A 204 2.31 -16.45 17.43
C LYS A 204 3.74 -16.94 17.65
N THR A 205 4.02 -18.14 17.16
CA THR A 205 5.30 -18.83 17.35
C THR A 205 6.38 -18.26 16.44
N HIS A 206 7.64 -18.58 16.76
CA HIS A 206 8.77 -18.29 15.89
C HIS A 206 8.60 -18.89 14.49
N GLU A 207 8.13 -20.14 14.41
CA GLU A 207 7.86 -20.83 13.15
C GLU A 207 6.83 -20.09 12.28
N PHE A 208 5.76 -19.57 12.90
CA PHE A 208 4.80 -18.73 12.17
C PHE A 208 5.48 -17.50 11.56
N LEU A 209 6.35 -16.83 12.31
CA LEU A 209 7.08 -15.65 11.84
C LEU A 209 8.05 -16.00 10.71
N GLU A 210 8.78 -17.11 10.78
CA GLU A 210 9.67 -17.56 9.71
C GLU A 210 8.91 -17.83 8.40
N ARG A 211 7.65 -18.27 8.49
CA ARG A 211 6.78 -18.45 7.33
C ARG A 211 6.19 -17.13 6.83
N ALA A 212 5.85 -16.20 7.72
CA ALA A 212 5.13 -14.99 7.38
C ALA A 212 5.98 -13.79 6.95
N LEU A 213 7.21 -13.67 7.45
CA LEU A 213 8.09 -12.54 7.11
C LEU A 213 8.75 -12.73 5.73
N ALA A 214 8.86 -11.65 4.97
CA ALA A 214 9.41 -11.63 3.62
C ALA A 214 10.83 -11.00 3.61
N PRO A 215 11.90 -11.74 3.26
CA PRO A 215 13.26 -11.24 3.37
C PRO A 215 13.54 -9.96 2.55
N CYS A 216 13.88 -8.87 3.24
CA CYS A 216 14.28 -7.59 2.65
C CYS A 216 15.74 -7.21 3.00
N SER A 217 16.29 -6.17 2.37
CA SER A 217 17.71 -5.82 2.51
C SER A 217 18.01 -4.98 3.77
N THR A 218 17.02 -4.29 4.29
CA THR A 218 17.12 -3.34 5.40
C THR A 218 16.78 -3.95 6.76
N LEU A 219 16.25 -5.18 6.79
CA LEU A 219 15.96 -5.96 8.01
C LEU A 219 16.47 -7.39 7.89
N ASP A 220 17.12 -7.87 8.94
CA ASP A 220 17.33 -9.30 9.16
C ASP A 220 16.05 -9.91 9.73
N VAL A 221 15.21 -10.46 8.84
CA VAL A 221 13.91 -11.05 9.22
C VAL A 221 14.03 -12.23 10.19
N LYS A 222 15.18 -12.94 10.22
CA LYS A 222 15.41 -14.04 11.17
C LYS A 222 15.66 -13.49 12.58
N LYS A 223 16.45 -12.42 12.69
CA LYS A 223 16.63 -11.70 13.97
C LYS A 223 15.33 -11.07 14.44
N LEU A 224 14.56 -10.45 13.53
CA LEU A 224 13.24 -9.89 13.85
C LEU A 224 12.29 -10.98 14.35
N ALA A 225 12.20 -12.12 13.66
CA ALA A 225 11.36 -13.26 14.07
C ALA A 225 11.74 -13.79 15.46
N ARG A 226 13.04 -13.90 15.75
CA ARG A 226 13.55 -14.36 17.05
C ARG A 226 13.25 -13.36 18.16
N ALA A 227 13.48 -12.08 17.90
CA ALA A 227 13.22 -11.00 18.84
C ALA A 227 11.73 -10.90 19.16
N ALA A 228 10.87 -10.91 18.14
CA ALA A 228 9.41 -10.90 18.32
C ALA A 228 8.89 -12.16 19.05
N ALA A 229 9.44 -13.34 18.80
CA ALA A 229 9.09 -14.54 19.56
C ALA A 229 9.47 -14.44 21.06
N SER A 230 10.42 -13.56 21.40
CA SER A 230 10.88 -13.32 22.78
C SER A 230 10.09 -12.20 23.49
N GLY A 231 9.31 -11.41 22.75
CA GLY A 231 8.42 -10.38 23.28
C GLY A 231 8.58 -9.02 22.60
N LEU A 232 7.72 -8.07 22.99
CA LEU A 232 7.66 -6.75 22.35
C LEU A 232 8.94 -5.94 22.59
N ASP A 233 9.46 -5.92 23.82
CA ASP A 233 10.65 -5.12 24.13
C ASP A 233 11.88 -5.60 23.36
N ALA A 234 12.10 -6.92 23.24
CA ALA A 234 13.17 -7.48 22.43
C ALA A 234 13.03 -7.10 20.94
N ALA A 235 11.80 -7.13 20.40
CA ALA A 235 11.54 -6.68 19.03
C ALA A 235 11.88 -5.19 18.86
N LEU A 236 11.50 -4.33 19.81
CA LEU A 236 11.78 -2.90 19.78
C LEU A 236 13.27 -2.57 19.94
N GLU A 237 13.98 -3.31 20.80
CA GLU A 237 15.44 -3.22 20.94
C GLU A 237 16.14 -3.57 19.63
N TYR A 238 15.69 -4.62 18.94
CA TYR A 238 16.19 -4.95 17.61
C TYR A 238 15.92 -3.81 16.61
N LEU A 239 14.69 -3.28 16.55
CA LEU A 239 14.36 -2.19 15.62
C LEU A 239 15.19 -0.92 15.86
N ALA A 240 15.53 -0.62 17.12
CA ALA A 240 16.38 0.51 17.47
C ALA A 240 17.80 0.42 16.87
N LEU A 241 18.24 -0.76 16.44
CA LEU A 241 19.54 -1.01 15.81
C LEU A 241 19.47 -1.02 14.27
N THR A 242 18.30 -0.73 13.69
CA THR A 242 18.06 -0.75 12.24
C THR A 242 17.77 0.68 11.73
N PRO A 243 17.69 0.89 10.39
CA PRO A 243 17.19 2.15 9.84
C PRO A 243 15.80 2.56 10.34
N TYR A 244 15.05 1.64 10.96
CA TYR A 244 13.69 1.84 11.46
C TYR A 244 13.64 2.21 12.95
N ALA A 245 14.74 2.69 13.55
CA ALA A 245 14.77 3.10 14.96
C ALA A 245 13.67 4.11 15.32
N GLY A 246 13.32 5.02 14.39
CA GLY A 246 12.22 5.97 14.55
C GLY A 246 10.84 5.32 14.73
N ALA A 247 10.65 4.07 14.30
CA ALA A 247 9.40 3.34 14.48
C ALA A 247 9.14 2.93 15.94
N VAL A 248 10.17 2.89 16.79
CA VAL A 248 10.05 2.33 18.16
C VAL A 248 9.02 3.09 18.99
N SER A 249 9.07 4.42 18.97
CA SER A 249 8.08 5.26 19.67
C SER A 249 6.68 5.07 19.09
N ALA A 250 6.56 5.06 17.77
CA ALA A 250 5.29 4.89 17.07
C ALA A 250 4.63 3.54 17.36
N VAL A 251 5.41 2.45 17.40
CA VAL A 251 4.92 1.10 17.75
C VAL A 251 4.42 1.03 19.21
N ARG A 252 5.12 1.71 20.14
CA ARG A 252 4.69 1.79 21.55
C ARG A 252 3.40 2.59 21.71
N GLU A 253 3.21 3.63 20.91
CA GLU A 253 2.01 4.47 20.92
C GLU A 253 0.78 3.68 20.44
N SER A 254 0.76 3.22 19.19
CA SER A 254 -0.35 2.43 18.64
C SER A 254 -0.04 1.84 17.26
N VAL A 255 -0.90 0.94 16.78
CA VAL A 255 -0.82 0.46 15.37
C VAL A 255 -1.01 1.61 14.40
N SER A 256 -1.98 2.49 14.67
CA SER A 256 -2.25 3.66 13.83
C SER A 256 -1.07 4.62 13.77
N ALA A 257 -0.37 4.81 14.89
CA ALA A 257 0.82 5.66 14.96
C ALA A 257 1.97 5.07 14.14
N PHE A 258 2.19 3.75 14.21
CA PHE A 258 3.17 3.06 13.37
C PHE A 258 2.84 3.17 11.87
N GLU A 259 1.58 2.98 11.49
CA GLU A 259 1.16 3.13 10.09
C GLU A 259 1.36 4.56 9.58
N ARG A 260 1.02 5.56 10.40
CA ARG A 260 1.29 6.98 10.12
C ARG A 260 2.80 7.22 9.96
N TRP A 261 3.63 6.66 10.84
CA TRP A 261 5.08 6.80 10.76
C TRP A 261 5.65 6.22 9.45
N CYS A 262 5.18 5.05 9.02
CA CYS A 262 5.61 4.44 7.75
C CYS A 262 5.20 5.31 6.54
N ASP A 263 3.96 5.80 6.52
CA ASP A 263 3.47 6.67 5.45
C ASP A 263 4.26 8.00 5.41
N ASN A 264 4.59 8.58 6.57
CA ASN A 264 5.40 9.81 6.66
C ASN A 264 6.84 9.56 6.18
N LEU A 265 7.47 8.46 6.59
CA LEU A 265 8.82 8.10 6.12
C LEU A 265 8.86 7.95 4.60
N LEU A 266 7.82 7.36 3.99
CA LEU A 266 7.72 7.29 2.54
C LEU A 266 7.63 8.70 1.92
N MET A 267 6.81 9.59 2.49
CA MET A 267 6.71 10.98 2.01
C MET A 267 8.05 11.72 2.10
N GLU A 268 8.80 11.55 3.19
CA GLU A 268 10.14 12.11 3.36
C GLU A 268 11.11 11.61 2.28
N GLN A 269 11.11 10.30 1.98
CA GLN A 269 11.99 9.68 1.00
C GLN A 269 11.71 10.15 -0.44
N ILE A 270 10.44 10.39 -0.80
CA ILE A 270 10.08 10.82 -2.15
C ILE A 270 10.16 12.34 -2.34
N ARG A 271 10.15 13.15 -1.25
CA ARG A 271 10.17 14.62 -1.31
C ARG A 271 11.32 15.21 -2.15
N PRO A 272 12.57 14.68 -2.13
CA PRO A 272 13.67 15.17 -2.97
C PRO A 272 13.39 15.08 -4.48
N GLN A 273 12.44 14.24 -4.91
CA GLN A 273 12.08 14.13 -6.33
C GLN A 273 11.42 15.40 -6.88
N LYS A 274 11.06 16.36 -6.02
CA LYS A 274 10.69 17.74 -6.43
C LYS A 274 11.76 18.46 -7.26
N HIS A 275 13.01 18.04 -7.14
CA HIS A 275 14.15 18.70 -7.79
C HIS A 275 14.78 17.87 -8.93
N ASN A 276 14.28 16.65 -9.18
CA ASN A 276 14.78 15.77 -10.23
C ASN A 276 13.99 16.00 -11.53
N PRO A 277 14.59 16.44 -12.65
CA PRO A 277 13.83 16.76 -13.86
C PRO A 277 13.97 15.73 -15.00
N PHE A 278 14.84 14.73 -14.88
CA PHE A 278 15.28 13.91 -16.03
C PHE A 278 14.99 12.41 -15.91
N THR A 279 14.20 12.00 -14.93
CA THR A 279 13.87 10.58 -14.70
C THR A 279 12.36 10.41 -14.51
N ILE A 280 11.87 9.17 -14.51
CA ILE A 280 10.46 8.86 -14.20
C ILE A 280 10.15 8.95 -12.69
N ALA A 281 11.17 9.15 -11.84
CA ALA A 281 11.03 9.22 -10.38
C ALA A 281 10.05 10.31 -9.87
N PRO A 282 9.97 11.53 -10.43
CA PRO A 282 8.95 12.51 -10.04
C PRO A 282 7.53 12.06 -10.34
N VAL A 283 7.33 11.28 -11.41
CA VAL A 283 6.02 10.72 -11.78
C VAL A 283 5.61 9.66 -10.75
N ALA A 284 6.52 8.76 -10.38
CA ALA A 284 6.31 7.79 -9.31
C ALA A 284 6.03 8.46 -7.96
N ALA A 285 6.81 9.49 -7.60
CA ALA A 285 6.62 10.26 -6.38
C ALA A 285 5.25 10.96 -6.34
N TYR A 286 4.81 11.53 -7.46
CA TYR A 286 3.48 12.12 -7.58
C TYR A 286 2.37 11.09 -7.36
N LEU A 287 2.48 9.90 -7.97
CA LEU A 287 1.50 8.83 -7.79
C LEU A 287 1.40 8.41 -6.30
N LEU A 288 2.54 8.23 -5.63
CA LEU A 288 2.60 7.95 -4.19
C LEU A 288 2.01 9.07 -3.34
N ALA A 289 2.30 10.33 -3.69
CA ALA A 289 1.74 11.49 -3.01
C ALA A 289 0.21 11.56 -3.16
N ARG A 290 -0.32 11.24 -4.35
CA ARG A 290 -1.77 11.15 -4.59
C ARG A 290 -2.43 10.07 -3.75
N GLU A 291 -1.86 8.87 -3.68
CA GLU A 291 -2.41 7.81 -2.82
C GLU A 291 -2.39 8.19 -1.33
N ASN A 292 -1.33 8.86 -0.86
CA ASN A 292 -1.25 9.38 0.50
C ASN A 292 -2.31 10.48 0.78
N GLU A 293 -2.53 11.38 -0.18
CA GLU A 293 -3.57 12.41 -0.08
C GLU A 293 -4.97 11.78 -0.02
N ILE A 294 -5.27 10.83 -0.91
CA ILE A 294 -6.54 10.09 -0.93
C ILE A 294 -6.76 9.34 0.38
N LYS A 295 -5.73 8.68 0.92
CA LYS A 295 -5.78 8.01 2.23
C LYS A 295 -6.06 9.00 3.37
N THR A 296 -5.47 10.19 3.32
CA THR A 296 -5.68 11.23 4.33
C THR A 296 -7.07 11.83 4.27
N VAL A 297 -7.59 12.13 3.07
CA VAL A 297 -8.97 12.59 2.87
C VAL A 297 -9.96 11.53 3.35
N ARG A 298 -9.74 10.24 3.07
CA ARG A 298 -10.55 9.14 3.60
C ARG A 298 -10.67 9.20 5.12
N ILE A 299 -9.56 9.45 5.82
CA ILE A 299 -9.53 9.51 7.28
C ILE A 299 -10.34 10.69 7.81
N ILE A 300 -10.21 11.87 7.18
CA ILE A 300 -10.98 13.06 7.56
C ILE A 300 -12.47 12.81 7.33
N LEU A 301 -12.85 12.38 6.13
CA LEU A 301 -14.24 12.11 5.77
C LEU A 301 -14.87 11.05 6.70
N SER A 302 -14.17 9.93 6.92
CA SER A 302 -14.60 8.88 7.85
C SER A 302 -14.72 9.42 9.28
N GLY A 303 -13.80 10.28 9.71
CA GLY A 303 -13.85 10.92 11.02
C GLY A 303 -15.11 11.78 11.19
N LYS A 304 -15.44 12.59 10.19
CA LYS A 304 -16.65 13.44 10.20
C LYS A 304 -17.94 12.61 10.14
N LEU A 305 -18.01 11.59 9.27
CA LEU A 305 -19.14 10.66 9.18
C LEU A 305 -19.41 9.95 10.51
N ASN A 306 -18.35 9.51 11.20
CA ASN A 306 -18.45 8.80 12.48
C ASN A 306 -18.43 9.71 13.71
N ARG A 307 -18.43 11.05 13.52
CA ARG A 307 -18.41 12.07 14.58
C ARG A 307 -17.26 11.88 15.57
N LEU A 308 -16.08 11.47 15.07
CA LEU A 308 -14.87 11.37 15.87
C LEU A 308 -14.39 12.76 16.30
N SER A 309 -13.67 12.84 17.41
CA SER A 309 -13.06 14.09 17.84
C SER A 309 -11.98 14.53 16.85
N ASP A 310 -11.82 15.85 16.69
CA ASP A 310 -10.78 16.39 15.81
C ASP A 310 -9.38 15.97 16.26
N GLU A 311 -9.17 15.77 17.56
CA GLU A 311 -7.91 15.22 18.11
C GLU A 311 -7.65 13.80 17.60
N SER A 312 -8.64 12.91 17.69
CA SER A 312 -8.52 11.52 17.24
C SER A 312 -8.27 11.42 15.73
N VAL A 313 -8.87 12.30 14.93
CA VAL A 313 -8.62 12.35 13.48
C VAL A 313 -7.25 12.96 13.20
N ARG A 314 -6.85 14.02 13.93
CA ARG A 314 -5.55 14.71 13.79
C ARG A 314 -4.37 13.78 14.07
N GLU A 315 -4.48 12.94 15.09
CA GLU A 315 -3.51 11.87 15.38
C GLU A 315 -3.35 10.87 14.23
N ARG A 316 -4.24 10.85 13.23
CA ARG A 316 -4.17 9.93 12.11
C ARG A 316 -3.80 10.62 10.80
N LEU A 317 -3.55 11.93 10.81
CA LEU A 317 -3.13 12.67 9.63
C LEU A 317 -1.68 12.34 9.27
N ARG A 318 -1.44 12.26 7.97
CA ARG A 318 -0.12 12.00 7.39
C ARG A 318 0.51 13.32 6.97
N GLU A 319 1.82 13.31 6.86
CA GLU A 319 2.54 14.37 6.19
C GLU A 319 2.12 14.48 4.73
N THR A 320 2.11 15.72 4.24
CA THR A 320 1.83 16.02 2.84
C THR A 320 3.14 16.05 2.06
N TYR A 321 3.04 15.68 0.78
CA TYR A 321 4.18 15.78 -0.13
C TYR A 321 4.57 17.22 -0.40
N VAL A 322 3.60 18.14 -0.53
CA VAL A 322 3.81 19.56 -0.83
C VAL A 322 4.15 20.40 0.39
#